data_AF-A0A7S0GPH8-F1
#
_entry.id   AF-A0A7S0GPH8-F1
#
_cell.length_a   1.000
_cell.length_b   1.000
_cell.length_c   1.000
_cell.angle_alpha   90.00
_cell.angle_beta   90.00
_cell.angle_gamma   90.00
#
_symmetry.space_group_name_H-M   'P 1'
#
loop_
_entity.id
_entity.type
_entity.pdbx_description
1 polymer ?
#
loop_
_entity_poly.entity_id
_entity_poly.type
_entity_poly.pdbx_seq_one_letter_code
_entity_poly.pdbx_strand_id
1 'polypeptide(L)'
;HAHASLPQPPARGGGVPSLASVLAHVSRRRVSSGEMPNKPHDPTLWLESDSDLSSEPSDLPNAQLSEVDAVCAKAVFERLFQRLRLLDLLKVDAGEQAAEMSRGVGAEISRVMRKQTDLERRFENLLSRRETLVRAANKAPYLENQQRVSETAAELRVTTNELCVNLKESPDVFANLRFAVAERAELTTLVAETVDSLGEEGVFSRLVRKRVKEEARDEDMSSTRAREKALSGEVAALRSTIAKEKADHDLWAKEKANVVASLKAELKEKKGRTGSETRFAKKDVVADSECNARQRAQTLAALRREHEALAATTAREKAAHLEIMDYLQRREGVLSARVAALETKHVEDKERRTRLLSETKSRSELLAAKLPLAKEAYESELEKKKERDEEKRRAREKAERDAAGGEETRRRAAGKMRLLRDLYQSDRDAKAAAKEAAKAEAE
;
A
#
# COMPACT_ATOMS: atom_id res chain seq x y z
N HIS A 1 13.98 12.83 -35.53
CA HIS A 1 13.86 11.57 -34.79
C HIS A 1 14.44 11.75 -33.40
N ALA A 2 13.57 11.65 -32.41
CA ALA A 2 13.88 11.84 -31.00
C ALA A 2 14.71 10.68 -30.45
N HIS A 3 15.81 10.99 -29.76
CA HIS A 3 16.42 10.10 -28.77
C HIS A 3 16.73 10.94 -27.54
N ALA A 4 15.78 10.95 -26.61
CA ALA A 4 15.97 11.43 -25.25
C ALA A 4 16.62 10.30 -24.45
N SER A 5 17.87 10.52 -24.03
CA SER A 5 18.59 9.64 -23.13
C SER A 5 18.14 9.88 -21.69
N LEU A 6 17.64 8.81 -21.08
CA LEU A 6 17.25 8.70 -19.67
C LEU A 6 18.43 8.97 -18.71
N PRO A 7 18.21 9.63 -17.57
CA PRO A 7 19.14 9.55 -16.45
C PRO A 7 18.88 8.28 -15.61
N GLN A 8 19.97 7.57 -15.31
CA GLN A 8 20.02 6.43 -14.38
C GLN A 8 19.69 6.85 -12.94
N PRO A 9 19.13 5.94 -12.12
CA PRO A 9 18.87 6.17 -10.69
C PRO A 9 20.13 5.94 -9.84
N PRO A 10 20.36 6.70 -8.76
CA PRO A 10 21.38 6.33 -7.79
C PRO A 10 20.93 5.15 -6.92
N ALA A 11 21.94 4.39 -6.52
CA ALA A 11 21.86 3.08 -5.92
C ALA A 11 21.09 3.03 -4.59
N ARG A 12 20.35 1.93 -4.42
CA ARG A 12 19.89 1.42 -3.13
C ARG A 12 21.10 1.06 -2.26
N GLY A 13 21.45 1.95 -1.34
CA GLY A 13 22.24 1.63 -0.14
C GLY A 13 21.29 1.49 1.05
N GLY A 14 20.70 0.31 1.20
CA GLY A 14 19.91 -0.04 2.37
C GLY A 14 20.82 -0.32 3.57
N GLY A 15 20.88 0.63 4.50
CA GLY A 15 21.37 0.42 5.86
C GLY A 15 20.28 0.86 6.82
N VAL A 16 19.52 -0.10 7.33
CA VAL A 16 18.49 0.10 8.36
C VAL A 16 19.20 0.45 9.66
N PRO A 17 19.03 1.65 10.26
CA PRO A 17 19.46 1.86 11.63
C PRO A 17 18.38 1.26 12.54
N SER A 18 18.79 0.20 13.24
CA SER A 18 18.09 -0.35 14.39
C SER A 18 17.53 0.75 15.30
N LEU A 19 16.31 0.53 15.80
CA LEU A 19 15.55 1.30 16.79
C LEU A 19 16.28 1.52 18.14
N ALA A 20 17.55 1.15 18.25
CA ALA A 20 18.37 1.35 19.44
C ALA A 20 19.37 2.54 19.36
N SER A 21 19.47 3.27 18.24
CA SER A 21 20.53 4.30 18.06
C SER A 21 20.07 5.77 18.03
N VAL A 22 18.77 6.09 18.08
CA VAL A 22 18.26 7.48 18.05
C VAL A 22 17.83 8.00 19.44
N LEU A 23 17.91 7.15 20.48
CA LEU A 23 17.58 7.49 21.87
C LEU A 23 18.81 7.76 22.76
N ALA A 24 19.96 8.10 22.18
CA ALA A 24 21.22 8.23 22.93
C ALA A 24 21.87 9.63 22.91
N HIS A 25 21.16 10.72 22.59
CA HIS A 25 21.76 12.06 22.50
C HIS A 25 20.96 13.22 23.13
N VAL A 26 20.21 12.99 24.23
CA VAL A 26 19.65 14.11 25.03
C VAL A 26 19.77 13.97 26.57
N SER A 27 20.10 12.81 27.15
CA SER A 27 20.05 12.68 28.63
C SER A 27 21.37 12.27 29.29
N ARG A 28 22.41 13.10 29.16
CA ARG A 28 23.53 13.18 30.14
C ARG A 28 24.11 14.60 30.22
N ARG A 29 23.32 15.52 30.74
CA ARG A 29 23.81 16.52 31.70
C ARG A 29 22.90 16.45 32.92
N ARG A 30 23.14 15.46 33.79
CA ARG A 30 22.81 15.61 35.21
C ARG A 30 23.72 16.73 35.69
N VAL A 31 23.15 17.94 35.71
CA VAL A 31 23.64 19.01 36.57
C VAL A 31 23.66 18.43 37.97
N SER A 32 24.84 18.41 38.55
CA SER A 32 25.07 18.13 39.96
C SER A 32 24.04 18.92 40.76
N SER A 33 23.33 18.23 41.65
CA SER A 33 22.73 18.83 42.83
C SER A 33 23.84 19.55 43.59
N GLY A 34 24.04 20.82 43.27
CA GLY A 34 24.74 21.74 44.12
C GLY A 34 23.88 21.88 45.35
N GLU A 35 24.34 21.32 46.46
CA GLU A 35 23.96 21.76 47.78
C GLU A 35 23.97 23.28 47.77
N MET A 36 22.80 23.89 47.89
CA MET A 36 22.68 25.31 48.19
C MET A 36 23.17 25.46 49.63
N PRO A 37 24.31 26.10 49.91
CA PRO A 37 24.54 26.57 51.26
C PRO A 37 23.48 27.66 51.47
N ASN A 38 22.46 27.31 52.24
CA ASN A 38 21.53 28.25 52.86
C ASN A 38 22.34 29.06 53.89
N LYS A 39 23.22 29.93 53.39
CA LYS A 39 23.82 31.00 54.18
C LYS A 39 22.88 32.19 54.03
N PRO A 40 22.33 32.73 55.13
CA PRO A 40 21.65 34.00 55.06
C PRO A 40 22.64 35.01 54.45
N HIS A 41 22.24 35.68 53.37
CA HIS A 41 22.94 36.87 52.93
C HIS A 41 22.86 37.88 54.07
N ASP A 42 23.98 38.04 54.75
CA ASP A 42 24.21 39.08 55.75
C ASP A 42 24.07 40.43 55.02
N PRO A 43 23.10 41.29 55.35
CA PRO A 43 22.90 42.58 54.70
C PRO A 43 23.96 43.63 55.08
N THR A 44 25.06 43.22 55.71
CA THR A 44 26.09 44.07 56.30
C THR A 44 27.32 44.29 55.43
N LEU A 45 27.40 43.69 54.23
CA LEU A 45 28.54 43.80 53.31
C LEU A 45 28.65 45.14 52.52
N TRP A 46 27.95 46.18 52.97
CA TRP A 46 28.12 47.57 52.52
C TRP A 46 28.63 48.50 53.63
N LEU A 47 28.92 47.96 54.82
CA LEU A 47 29.38 48.69 55.99
C LEU A 47 30.81 48.31 56.34
N GLU A 48 31.72 48.39 55.38
CA GLU A 48 33.16 48.25 55.67
C GLU A 48 33.97 48.88 54.53
N SER A 49 34.18 50.20 54.62
CA SER A 49 35.40 50.90 54.19
C SER A 49 35.30 52.40 54.54
N ASP A 50 35.05 52.73 55.82
CA ASP A 50 35.37 54.07 56.34
C ASP A 50 36.86 54.17 56.74
N SER A 51 37.65 53.13 56.50
CA SER A 51 39.02 52.98 56.99
C SER A 51 40.13 53.30 55.99
N ASP A 52 39.84 53.55 54.71
CA ASP A 52 40.88 53.76 53.68
C ASP A 52 41.06 55.22 53.22
N LEU A 53 40.51 56.19 53.94
CA LEU A 53 40.80 57.63 53.73
C LEU A 53 42.00 58.14 54.55
N SER A 54 42.95 57.28 54.89
CA SER A 54 44.19 57.68 55.58
C SER A 54 45.30 58.17 54.65
N SER A 55 45.06 58.21 53.34
CA SER A 55 45.91 58.96 52.41
C SER A 55 45.61 60.45 52.58
N GLU A 56 46.11 61.04 53.67
CA GLU A 56 46.15 62.49 53.80
C GLU A 56 46.83 63.07 52.55
N PRO A 57 46.16 63.93 51.78
CA PRO A 57 46.79 64.59 50.65
C PRO A 57 47.93 65.43 51.20
N SER A 58 49.16 64.96 50.96
CA SER A 58 50.41 65.53 51.50
C SER A 58 50.66 66.95 50.97
N ASP A 59 50.01 67.28 49.85
CA ASP A 59 50.12 68.54 49.13
C ASP A 59 48.84 69.36 49.34
N LEU A 60 48.68 69.89 50.55
CA LEU A 60 47.62 70.89 50.79
C LEU A 60 47.97 72.18 50.03
N PRO A 61 47.03 72.76 49.26
CA PRO A 61 47.28 74.02 48.57
C PRO A 61 47.68 75.10 49.60
N ASN A 62 48.66 75.95 49.24
CA ASN A 62 49.28 76.96 50.10
C ASN A 62 48.26 77.61 51.06
N ALA A 63 48.25 77.15 52.30
CA ALA A 63 47.29 77.56 53.32
C ALA A 63 47.79 78.76 54.15
N GLN A 64 48.79 79.49 53.64
CA GLN A 64 49.43 80.64 54.28
C GLN A 64 48.91 81.93 53.64
N LEU A 65 48.56 82.90 54.48
CA LEU A 65 48.18 84.25 54.05
C LEU A 65 49.31 85.25 54.31
N SER A 66 49.30 86.37 53.59
CA SER A 66 50.13 87.51 53.97
C SER A 66 49.70 88.02 55.35
N GLU A 67 50.60 88.66 56.11
CA GLU A 67 50.27 89.18 57.45
C GLU A 67 49.03 90.09 57.45
N VAL A 68 48.90 90.95 56.43
CA VAL A 68 47.75 91.86 56.27
C VAL A 68 46.48 91.07 55.98
N ASP A 69 46.54 90.09 55.07
CA ASP A 69 45.40 89.26 54.72
C ASP A 69 44.97 88.35 55.86
N ALA A 70 45.92 87.84 56.66
CA ALA A 70 45.65 87.02 57.84
C ALA A 70 44.88 87.82 58.91
N VAL A 71 45.26 89.07 59.16
CA VAL A 71 44.55 89.97 60.08
C VAL A 71 43.14 90.28 59.56
N CYS A 72 42.99 90.57 58.28
CA CYS A 72 41.69 90.82 57.67
C CYS A 72 40.77 89.58 57.73
N ALA A 73 41.29 88.41 57.37
CA ALA A 73 40.56 87.14 57.43
C ALA A 73 40.16 86.79 58.86
N LYS A 74 41.08 86.95 59.82
CA LYS A 74 40.83 86.74 61.24
C LYS A 74 39.67 87.61 61.74
N ALA A 75 39.66 88.91 61.43
CA ALA A 75 38.58 89.80 61.84
C ALA A 75 37.20 89.38 61.29
N VAL A 76 37.17 88.86 60.06
CA VAL A 76 35.93 88.32 59.45
C VAL A 76 35.48 87.04 60.16
N PHE A 77 36.41 86.11 60.42
CA PHE A 77 36.10 84.86 61.12
C PHE A 77 35.73 85.09 62.60
N GLU A 78 36.34 86.05 63.29
CA GLU A 78 35.94 86.46 64.64
C GLU A 78 34.52 86.99 64.67
N ARG A 79 34.14 87.82 63.68
CA ARG A 79 32.77 88.31 63.54
C ARG A 79 31.78 87.18 63.26
N LEU A 80 32.17 86.20 62.44
CA LEU A 80 31.37 85.00 62.19
C LEU A 80 31.21 84.16 63.46
N PHE A 81 32.30 83.92 64.18
CA PHE A 81 32.31 83.20 65.45
C PHE A 81 31.39 83.85 66.48
N GLN A 82 31.47 85.18 66.64
CA GLN A 82 30.59 85.93 67.52
C GLN A 82 29.11 85.78 67.11
N ARG A 83 28.80 85.81 65.80
CA ARG A 83 27.43 85.59 65.30
C ARG A 83 26.92 84.17 65.55
N LEU A 84 27.76 83.15 65.35
CA LEU A 84 27.42 81.76 65.65
C LEU A 84 27.17 81.56 67.16
N ARG A 85 28.00 82.17 68.00
CA ARG A 85 27.82 82.17 69.46
C ARG A 85 26.57 82.92 69.90
N LEU A 86 26.21 84.01 69.25
CA LEU A 86 24.94 84.70 69.49
C LEU A 86 23.75 83.82 69.12
N LEU A 87 23.81 83.09 68.00
CA LEU A 87 22.79 82.10 67.65
C LEU A 87 22.67 80.98 68.70
N ASP A 88 23.79 80.56 69.30
CA ASP A 88 23.77 79.62 70.42
C ASP A 88 23.23 80.20 71.74
N LEU A 89 23.33 81.51 71.93
CA LEU A 89 22.74 82.20 73.09
C LEU A 89 21.25 82.49 72.91
N LEU A 90 20.80 82.66 71.66
CA LEU A 90 19.40 82.82 71.28
C LEU A 90 18.63 81.49 71.27
N LYS A 91 19.22 80.39 71.78
CA LYS A 91 18.56 79.08 71.86
C LYS A 91 17.21 79.19 72.58
N VAL A 92 16.14 79.13 71.79
CA VAL A 92 14.82 78.68 72.24
C VAL A 92 14.96 77.18 72.53
N ASP A 93 14.24 76.66 73.53
CA ASP A 93 14.27 75.23 73.84
C ASP A 93 13.98 74.41 72.57
N ALA A 94 14.85 73.45 72.26
CA ALA A 94 14.75 72.64 71.04
C ALA A 94 13.43 71.85 71.01
N GLY A 95 12.87 71.53 72.17
CA GLY A 95 11.54 70.94 72.30
C GLY A 95 10.42 71.91 71.91
N GLU A 96 10.47 73.15 72.39
CA GLU A 96 9.47 74.18 72.08
C GLU A 96 9.52 74.62 70.62
N GLN A 97 10.73 74.81 70.07
CA GLN A 97 10.93 75.16 68.66
C GLN A 97 10.48 74.03 67.73
N ALA A 98 10.79 72.77 68.06
CA ALA A 98 10.29 71.61 67.31
C ALA A 98 8.75 71.53 67.37
N ALA A 99 8.15 71.78 68.52
CA ALA A 99 6.71 71.78 68.70
C ALA A 99 6.02 72.92 67.93
N GLU A 100 6.63 74.10 67.82
CA GLU A 100 6.10 75.21 67.04
C GLU A 100 6.21 74.96 65.53
N MET A 101 7.37 74.48 65.05
CA MET A 101 7.56 74.11 63.65
C MET A 101 6.67 72.94 63.23
N SER A 102 6.51 71.92 64.08
CA SER A 102 5.59 70.81 63.85
C SER A 102 4.13 71.28 63.82
N ARG A 103 3.74 72.23 64.67
CA ARG A 103 2.41 72.88 64.62
C ARG A 103 2.19 73.63 63.31
N GLY A 104 3.21 74.35 62.81
CA GLY A 104 3.16 75.04 61.51
C GLY A 104 2.95 74.08 60.34
N VAL A 105 3.71 72.98 60.30
CA VAL A 105 3.56 71.92 59.28
C VAL A 105 2.18 71.24 59.40
N GLY A 106 1.72 70.96 60.61
CA GLY A 106 0.38 70.40 60.85
C GLY A 106 -0.76 71.33 60.40
N ALA A 107 -0.60 72.65 60.58
CA ALA A 107 -1.55 73.64 60.08
C ALA A 107 -1.60 73.69 58.55
N GLU A 108 -0.45 73.54 57.89
CA GLU A 108 -0.33 73.50 56.44
C GLU A 108 -0.95 72.23 55.85
N ILE A 109 -0.67 71.06 56.43
CA ILE A 109 -1.33 69.78 56.07
C ILE A 109 -2.85 69.92 56.22
N SER A 110 -3.31 70.50 57.34
CA SER A 110 -4.73 70.74 57.58
C SER A 110 -5.34 71.72 56.57
N ARG A 111 -4.58 72.70 56.07
CA ARG A 111 -5.00 73.62 55.00
C ARG A 111 -5.16 72.89 53.67
N VAL A 112 -4.18 72.08 53.27
CA VAL A 112 -4.22 71.30 52.02
C VAL A 112 -5.34 70.25 52.05
N MET A 113 -5.53 69.56 53.19
CA MET A 113 -6.64 68.61 53.35
C MET A 113 -8.01 69.28 53.16
N ARG A 114 -8.24 70.45 53.76
CA ARG A 114 -9.48 71.21 53.57
C ARG A 114 -9.69 71.61 52.11
N LYS A 115 -8.64 72.10 51.45
CA LYS A 115 -8.66 72.45 50.02
C LYS A 115 -8.99 71.23 49.15
N GLN A 116 -8.43 70.06 49.47
CA GLN A 116 -8.72 68.81 48.76
C GLN A 116 -10.19 68.39 48.95
N THR A 117 -10.70 68.40 50.18
CA THR A 117 -12.12 68.07 50.45
C THR A 117 -13.08 69.03 49.72
N ASP A 118 -12.74 70.32 49.65
CA ASP A 118 -13.54 71.29 48.91
C ASP A 118 -13.52 71.04 47.40
N LEU A 119 -12.36 70.66 46.83
CA LEU A 119 -12.23 70.30 45.43
C LEU A 119 -12.97 68.99 45.12
N GLU A 120 -12.94 68.00 46.00
CA GLU A 120 -13.69 66.74 45.87
C GLU A 120 -15.20 67.02 45.81
N ARG A 121 -15.71 67.86 46.72
CA ARG A 121 -17.11 68.30 46.69
C ARG A 121 -17.46 69.05 45.40
N ARG A 122 -16.58 69.93 44.92
CA ARG A 122 -16.79 70.63 43.63
C ARG A 122 -16.82 69.66 42.45
N PHE A 123 -15.95 68.66 42.46
CA PHE A 123 -15.88 67.64 41.41
C PHE A 123 -17.15 66.77 41.40
N GLU A 124 -17.62 66.30 42.55
CA GLU A 124 -18.89 65.56 42.68
C GLU A 124 -20.09 66.38 42.18
N ASN A 125 -20.16 67.67 42.53
CA ASN A 125 -21.20 68.58 42.05
C ASN A 125 -21.14 68.79 40.53
N LEU A 126 -19.94 68.85 39.94
CA LEU A 126 -19.79 68.98 38.50
C LEU A 126 -20.17 67.68 37.78
N LEU A 127 -19.87 66.51 38.34
CA LEU A 127 -20.28 65.21 37.80
C LEU A 127 -21.80 65.01 37.82
N SER A 128 -22.47 65.33 38.94
CA SER A 128 -23.94 65.28 38.99
C SER A 128 -24.58 66.26 38.01
N ARG A 129 -24.00 67.45 37.86
CA ARG A 129 -24.45 68.42 36.84
C ARG A 129 -24.17 67.97 35.41
N ARG A 130 -23.08 67.23 35.17
CA ARG A 130 -22.78 66.61 33.87
C ARG A 130 -23.87 65.61 33.50
N GLU A 131 -24.28 64.73 34.42
CA GLU A 131 -25.33 63.72 34.19
C GLU A 131 -26.66 64.36 33.74
N THR A 132 -27.03 65.50 34.34
CA THR A 132 -28.23 66.25 33.93
C THR A 132 -28.07 66.95 32.57
N LEU A 133 -26.88 67.46 32.24
CA LEU A 133 -26.59 68.19 31.01
C LEU A 133 -26.37 67.30 29.78
N VAL A 134 -26.03 66.02 29.95
CA VAL A 134 -25.88 65.04 28.84
C VAL A 134 -27.16 64.92 28.00
N ARG A 135 -28.33 65.07 28.63
CA ARG A 135 -29.65 64.94 27.99
C ARG A 135 -30.22 66.27 27.49
N ALA A 136 -29.51 67.38 27.69
CA ALA A 136 -29.99 68.70 27.28
C ALA A 136 -29.85 68.90 25.76
N ALA A 137 -30.83 69.59 25.15
CA ALA A 137 -30.83 69.88 23.72
C ALA A 137 -29.67 70.83 23.31
N ASN A 138 -29.28 71.75 24.21
CA ASN A 138 -28.14 72.63 24.01
C ASN A 138 -26.86 72.02 24.59
N LYS A 139 -25.84 71.82 23.75
CA LYS A 139 -24.55 71.22 24.13
C LYS A 139 -23.54 72.21 24.72
N ALA A 140 -23.74 73.53 24.54
CA ALA A 140 -22.82 74.53 25.08
C ALA A 140 -22.56 74.40 26.60
N PRO A 141 -23.57 74.32 27.48
CA PRO A 141 -23.35 74.16 28.93
C PRO A 141 -22.72 72.81 29.30
N TYR A 142 -22.92 71.77 28.49
CA TYR A 142 -22.27 70.47 28.68
C TYR A 142 -20.77 70.55 28.41
N LEU A 143 -20.35 71.22 27.33
CA LEU A 143 -18.93 71.39 27.00
C LEU A 143 -18.20 72.25 28.04
N GLU A 144 -18.84 73.31 28.52
CA GLU A 144 -18.31 74.14 29.62
C GLU A 144 -18.18 73.34 30.91
N ASN A 145 -19.20 72.54 31.28
CA ASN A 145 -19.12 71.65 32.43
C ASN A 145 -17.99 70.62 32.27
N GLN A 146 -17.83 70.03 31.07
CA GLN A 146 -16.76 69.08 30.77
C GLN A 146 -15.36 69.71 30.93
N GLN A 147 -15.19 70.98 30.53
CA GLN A 147 -13.95 71.73 30.76
C GLN A 147 -13.69 71.92 32.26
N ARG A 148 -14.68 72.41 33.01
CA ARG A 148 -14.56 72.62 34.47
C ARG A 148 -14.29 71.32 35.24
N VAL A 149 -14.85 70.19 34.82
CA VAL A 149 -14.54 68.84 35.36
C VAL A 149 -13.08 68.49 35.10
N SER A 150 -12.56 68.77 33.91
CA SER A 150 -11.15 68.50 33.59
C SER A 150 -10.18 69.39 34.39
N GLU A 151 -10.53 70.66 34.57
CA GLU A 151 -9.75 71.62 35.37
C GLU A 151 -9.74 71.23 36.86
N THR A 152 -10.91 70.97 37.45
CA THR A 152 -10.99 70.51 38.85
C THR A 152 -10.33 69.16 39.07
N ALA A 153 -10.35 68.24 38.10
CA ALA A 153 -9.58 66.99 38.18
C ALA A 153 -8.05 67.22 38.14
N ALA A 154 -7.59 68.18 37.34
CA ALA A 154 -6.18 68.54 37.28
C ALA A 154 -5.74 69.20 38.61
N GLU A 155 -6.54 70.14 39.13
CA GLU A 155 -6.30 70.77 40.44
C GLU A 155 -6.31 69.74 41.57
N LEU A 156 -7.26 68.79 41.57
CA LEU A 156 -7.27 67.68 42.54
C LEU A 156 -5.96 66.92 42.52
N ARG A 157 -5.48 66.51 41.33
CA ARG A 157 -4.20 65.80 41.20
C ARG A 157 -3.02 66.61 41.76
N VAL A 158 -2.98 67.92 41.49
CA VAL A 158 -1.94 68.81 42.02
C VAL A 158 -2.03 68.89 43.55
N THR A 159 -3.22 69.12 44.11
CA THR A 159 -3.41 69.22 45.57
C THR A 159 -3.18 67.90 46.29
N THR A 160 -3.54 66.77 45.67
CA THR A 160 -3.24 65.43 46.22
C THR A 160 -1.74 65.16 46.18
N ASN A 161 -1.04 65.59 45.12
CA ASN A 161 0.42 65.49 45.08
C ASN A 161 1.08 66.39 46.13
N GLU A 162 0.60 67.63 46.30
CA GLU A 162 1.03 68.56 47.36
C GLU A 162 0.83 67.96 48.75
N LEU A 163 -0.32 67.33 49.01
CA LEU A 163 -0.58 66.60 50.25
C LEU A 163 0.38 65.42 50.42
N CYS A 164 0.58 64.61 49.38
CA CYS A 164 1.50 63.47 49.43
C CYS A 164 2.95 63.90 49.66
N VAL A 165 3.39 65.02 49.07
CA VAL A 165 4.71 65.60 49.31
C VAL A 165 4.80 66.07 50.75
N ASN A 166 3.85 66.86 51.25
CA ASN A 166 3.83 67.33 52.64
C ASN A 166 3.77 66.19 53.68
N LEU A 167 3.17 65.03 53.33
CA LEU A 167 3.15 63.84 54.18
C LEU A 167 4.40 62.96 54.03
N LYS A 168 4.98 62.85 52.83
CA LYS A 168 6.23 62.10 52.59
C LYS A 168 7.44 62.83 53.15
N GLU A 169 7.47 64.14 52.97
CA GLU A 169 8.43 65.05 53.58
C GLU A 169 8.13 65.28 55.05
N SER A 170 7.43 64.36 55.77
CA SER A 170 7.25 64.39 57.23
C SER A 170 8.63 64.61 57.86
N PRO A 171 9.02 65.85 58.15
CA PRO A 171 10.36 66.11 58.60
C PRO A 171 10.32 65.61 60.02
N ASP A 172 11.25 64.75 60.40
CA ASP A 172 11.55 64.66 61.81
C ASP A 172 12.17 66.02 62.18
N VAL A 173 11.29 66.98 62.51
CA VAL A 173 11.62 68.37 62.81
C VAL A 173 12.65 68.38 63.95
N PHE A 174 12.52 67.43 64.86
CA PHE A 174 13.45 67.23 65.96
C PHE A 174 14.81 66.71 65.48
N ALA A 175 14.86 65.72 64.59
CA ALA A 175 16.12 65.26 63.98
C ALA A 175 16.80 66.36 63.14
N ASN A 176 16.03 67.13 62.37
CA ASN A 176 16.55 68.25 61.57
C ASN A 176 17.11 69.37 62.45
N LEU A 177 16.43 69.70 63.55
CA LEU A 177 16.94 70.66 64.54
C LEU A 177 18.20 70.13 65.24
N ARG A 178 18.23 68.85 65.61
CA ARG A 178 19.43 68.22 66.18
C ARG A 178 20.61 68.25 65.21
N PHE A 179 20.37 67.93 63.94
CA PHE A 179 21.37 68.03 62.88
C PHE A 179 21.88 69.47 62.73
N ALA A 180 20.99 70.45 62.62
CA ALA A 180 21.38 71.86 62.52
C ALA A 180 22.16 72.37 63.74
N VAL A 181 21.85 71.88 64.95
CA VAL A 181 22.60 72.19 66.17
C VAL A 181 23.99 71.54 66.14
N ALA A 182 24.09 70.28 65.71
CA ALA A 182 25.37 69.59 65.59
C ALA A 182 26.28 70.25 64.53
N GLU A 183 25.76 70.51 63.33
CA GLU A 183 26.47 71.22 62.26
C GLU A 183 26.94 72.61 62.70
N ARG A 184 26.10 73.35 63.43
CA ARG A 184 26.48 74.65 63.98
C ARG A 184 27.61 74.52 64.99
N ALA A 185 27.59 73.51 65.86
CA ALA A 185 28.66 73.27 66.82
C ALA A 185 29.98 72.93 66.11
N GLU A 186 29.94 72.04 65.11
CA GLU A 186 31.10 71.69 64.30
C GLU A 186 31.67 72.89 63.53
N LEU A 187 30.80 73.72 62.94
CA LEU A 187 31.21 74.95 62.26
C LEU A 187 31.81 75.95 63.25
N THR A 188 31.24 76.08 64.44
CA THR A 188 31.74 76.98 65.49
C THR A 188 33.12 76.56 65.97
N THR A 189 33.36 75.26 66.16
CA THR A 189 34.68 74.70 66.47
C THR A 189 35.68 74.96 65.35
N LEU A 190 35.31 74.67 64.10
CA LEU A 190 36.16 74.92 62.94
C LEU A 190 36.55 76.39 62.82
N VAL A 191 35.59 77.30 62.97
CA VAL A 191 35.84 78.75 62.89
C VAL A 191 36.74 79.20 64.04
N ALA A 192 36.52 78.74 65.27
CA ALA A 192 37.38 79.06 66.41
C ALA A 192 38.84 78.68 66.14
N GLU A 193 39.06 77.45 65.70
CA GLU A 193 40.41 76.93 65.44
C GLU A 193 41.07 77.63 64.24
N THR A 194 40.29 78.08 63.25
CA THR A 194 40.80 78.92 62.16
C THR A 194 41.16 80.33 62.62
N VAL A 195 40.42 80.91 63.57
CA VAL A 195 40.75 82.22 64.17
C VAL A 195 42.06 82.13 64.96
N ASP A 196 42.23 81.04 65.72
CA ASP A 196 43.43 80.80 66.52
C ASP A 196 44.66 80.61 65.60
N SER A 197 44.57 79.70 64.61
CA SER A 197 45.66 79.44 63.65
C SER A 197 46.02 80.63 62.75
N LEU A 198 45.05 81.43 62.33
CA LEU A 198 45.31 82.69 61.62
C LEU A 198 45.97 83.74 62.53
N GLY A 199 45.70 83.70 63.83
CA GLY A 199 46.25 84.63 64.81
C GLY A 199 47.69 84.32 65.23
N GLU A 200 48.06 83.05 65.29
CA GLU A 200 49.38 82.59 65.74
C GLU A 200 50.37 82.42 64.59
N GLU A 201 49.92 81.82 63.48
CA GLU A 201 50.81 81.36 62.39
C GLU A 201 50.45 81.97 61.02
N GLY A 202 49.30 82.64 60.90
CA GLY A 202 48.80 83.15 59.62
C GLY A 202 48.37 82.04 58.65
N VAL A 203 48.06 80.85 59.18
CA VAL A 203 47.75 79.64 58.41
C VAL A 203 46.31 79.17 58.66
N PHE A 204 45.66 78.58 57.65
CA PHE A 204 44.29 78.06 57.75
C PHE A 204 44.14 76.60 57.28
N SER A 205 45.19 75.79 57.45
CA SER A 205 45.29 74.40 56.95
C SER A 205 44.16 73.48 57.41
N ARG A 206 43.52 73.75 58.56
CA ARG A 206 42.39 72.94 59.03
C ARG A 206 41.13 73.17 58.19
N LEU A 207 40.87 74.40 57.77
CA LEU A 207 39.75 74.72 56.87
C LEU A 207 39.97 74.08 55.50
N VAL A 208 41.20 74.18 54.98
CA VAL A 208 41.59 73.53 53.72
C VAL A 208 41.41 72.00 53.81
N ARG A 209 41.88 71.37 54.90
CA ARG A 209 41.69 69.92 55.12
C ARG A 209 40.22 69.53 55.18
N LYS A 210 39.38 70.28 55.91
CA LYS A 210 37.94 69.99 55.96
C LYS A 210 37.31 70.12 54.57
N ARG A 211 37.67 71.15 53.82
CA ARG A 211 37.17 71.38 52.46
C ARG A 211 37.54 70.24 51.50
N VAL A 212 38.80 69.83 51.48
CA VAL A 212 39.27 68.71 50.63
C VAL A 212 38.57 67.41 51.02
N LYS A 213 38.36 67.16 52.31
CA LYS A 213 37.63 65.99 52.80
C LYS A 213 36.15 65.99 52.37
N GLU A 214 35.49 67.16 52.37
CA GLU A 214 34.12 67.30 51.88
C GLU A 214 34.03 67.11 50.36
N GLU A 215 34.97 67.69 49.60
CA GLU A 215 35.03 67.51 48.14
C GLU A 215 35.24 66.04 47.75
N ALA A 216 36.15 65.33 48.43
CA ALA A 216 36.35 63.90 48.23
C ALA A 216 35.08 63.09 48.53
N ARG A 217 34.37 63.42 49.63
CA ARG A 217 33.08 62.78 49.96
C ARG A 217 32.01 63.05 48.91
N ASP A 218 31.94 64.27 48.39
CA ASP A 218 30.98 64.63 47.34
C ASP A 218 31.28 63.90 46.02
N GLU A 219 32.56 63.76 45.66
CA GLU A 219 33.01 62.99 44.51
C GLU A 219 32.67 61.49 44.66
N ASP A 220 32.92 60.91 45.83
CA ASP A 220 32.57 59.52 46.14
C ASP A 220 31.04 59.29 46.09
N MET A 221 30.25 60.22 46.63
CA MET A 221 28.78 60.20 46.57
C MET A 221 28.27 60.37 45.14
N SER A 222 28.91 61.21 44.33
CA SER A 222 28.59 61.35 42.89
C SER A 222 28.93 60.07 42.12
N SER A 223 30.09 59.47 42.38
CA SER A 223 30.56 58.22 41.77
C SER A 223 29.65 57.03 42.11
N THR A 224 29.26 56.89 43.37
CA THR A 224 28.28 55.87 43.81
C THR A 224 26.93 56.04 43.14
N ARG A 225 26.39 57.28 43.07
CA ARG A 225 25.14 57.57 42.35
C ARG A 225 25.24 57.25 40.86
N ALA A 226 26.36 57.57 40.22
CA ALA A 226 26.59 57.25 38.81
C ALA A 226 26.61 55.72 38.59
N ARG A 227 27.29 54.97 39.46
CA ARG A 227 27.31 53.50 39.43
C ARG A 227 25.93 52.91 39.66
N GLU A 228 25.18 53.40 40.66
CA GLU A 228 23.81 52.95 40.94
C GLU A 228 22.89 53.18 39.75
N LYS A 229 22.98 54.35 39.11
CA LYS A 229 22.19 54.67 37.91
C LYS A 229 22.55 53.77 36.72
N ALA A 230 23.84 53.48 36.53
CA ALA A 230 24.30 52.56 35.49
C ALA A 230 23.77 51.14 35.73
N LEU A 231 23.94 50.60 36.94
CA LEU A 231 23.44 49.29 37.34
C LEU A 231 21.91 49.21 37.24
N SER A 232 21.19 50.25 37.64
CA SER A 232 19.73 50.33 37.48
C SER A 232 19.31 50.29 36.01
N GLY A 233 20.08 50.95 35.14
CA GLY A 233 19.90 50.88 33.68
C GLY A 233 20.12 49.48 33.12
N GLU A 234 21.19 48.81 33.53
CA GLU A 234 21.49 47.42 33.16
C GLU A 234 20.40 46.45 33.63
N VAL A 235 19.95 46.57 34.87
CA VAL A 235 18.84 45.77 35.42
C VAL A 235 17.56 45.99 34.61
N ALA A 236 17.26 47.23 34.22
CA ALA A 236 16.10 47.53 33.37
C ALA A 236 16.23 46.89 31.97
N ALA A 237 17.42 46.95 31.36
CA ALA A 237 17.69 46.31 30.06
C ALA A 237 17.59 44.78 30.13
N LEU A 238 18.12 44.16 31.19
CA LEU A 238 18.00 42.72 31.45
C LEU A 238 16.55 42.31 31.66
N ARG A 239 15.77 43.07 32.45
CA ARG A 239 14.34 42.82 32.62
C ARG A 239 13.58 42.89 31.29
N SER A 240 13.92 43.85 30.44
CA SER A 240 13.33 43.96 29.09
C SER A 240 13.68 42.75 28.22
N THR A 241 14.94 42.29 28.26
CA THR A 241 15.41 41.13 27.49
C THR A 241 14.73 39.85 27.96
N ILE A 242 14.66 39.61 29.27
CA ILE A 242 13.94 38.47 29.86
C ILE A 242 12.46 38.49 29.47
N ALA A 243 11.82 39.67 29.47
CA ALA A 243 10.43 39.79 29.06
C ALA A 243 10.21 39.42 27.58
N LYS A 244 11.12 39.87 26.69
CA LYS A 244 11.10 39.52 25.26
C LYS A 244 11.32 38.02 25.05
N GLU A 245 12.35 37.45 25.67
CA GLU A 245 12.65 36.02 25.56
C GLU A 245 11.48 35.16 26.06
N LYS A 246 10.85 35.54 27.17
CA LYS A 246 9.63 34.84 27.65
C LYS A 246 8.50 34.90 26.63
N ALA A 247 8.25 36.06 26.04
CA ALA A 247 7.22 36.22 25.02
C ALA A 247 7.51 35.36 23.78
N ASP A 248 8.77 35.35 23.31
CA ASP A 248 9.21 34.53 22.17
C ASP A 248 9.11 33.03 22.47
N HIS A 249 9.49 32.62 23.69
CA HIS A 249 9.31 31.24 24.14
C HIS A 249 7.85 30.82 24.21
N ASP A 250 6.95 31.69 24.68
CA ASP A 250 5.52 31.42 24.73
C ASP A 250 4.92 31.29 23.32
N LEU A 251 5.36 32.14 22.38
CA LEU A 251 4.96 32.05 20.97
C LEU A 251 5.45 30.74 20.34
N TRP A 252 6.72 30.40 20.54
CA TRP A 252 7.30 29.14 20.06
C TRP A 252 6.59 27.92 20.66
N ALA A 253 6.29 27.94 21.95
CA ALA A 253 5.57 26.85 22.62
C ALA A 253 4.16 26.67 22.05
N LYS A 254 3.43 27.77 21.78
CA LYS A 254 2.12 27.74 21.12
C LYS A 254 2.22 27.18 19.71
N GLU A 255 3.22 27.60 18.93
CA GLU A 255 3.45 27.09 17.58
C GLU A 255 3.72 25.58 17.59
N LYS A 256 4.61 25.10 18.47
CA LYS A 256 4.88 23.66 18.62
C LYS A 256 3.67 22.89 19.10
N ALA A 257 2.88 23.43 20.02
CA ALA A 257 1.63 22.82 20.45
C ALA A 257 0.63 22.67 19.29
N ASN A 258 0.53 23.69 18.43
CA ASN A 258 -0.31 23.65 17.22
C ASN A 258 0.17 22.60 16.22
N VAL A 259 1.47 22.50 15.97
CA VAL A 259 2.05 21.45 15.10
C VAL A 259 1.80 20.06 15.68
N VAL A 260 1.95 19.87 16.99
CA VAL A 260 1.63 18.59 17.63
C VAL A 260 0.14 18.26 17.49
N ALA A 261 -0.75 19.24 17.62
CA ALA A 261 -2.19 19.06 17.44
C ALA A 261 -2.55 18.69 15.99
N SER A 262 -1.96 19.36 14.99
CA SER A 262 -2.19 19.04 13.58
C SER A 262 -1.69 17.64 13.23
N LEU A 263 -0.48 17.28 13.64
CA LEU A 263 0.07 15.93 13.41
C LEU A 263 -0.76 14.84 14.10
N LYS A 264 -1.29 15.10 15.30
CA LYS A 264 -2.23 14.18 15.97
C LYS A 264 -3.54 14.02 15.18
N ALA A 265 -4.06 15.10 14.63
CA ALA A 265 -5.26 15.07 13.79
C ALA A 265 -5.03 14.26 12.51
N GLU A 266 -3.94 14.52 11.79
CA GLU A 266 -3.54 13.76 10.60
C GLU A 266 -3.33 12.27 10.90
N LEU A 267 -2.70 11.96 12.04
CA LEU A 267 -2.47 10.58 12.44
C LEU A 267 -3.78 9.86 12.77
N LYS A 268 -4.73 10.54 13.42
CA LYS A 268 -6.07 10.01 13.68
C LYS A 268 -6.84 9.78 12.37
N GLU A 269 -6.76 10.73 11.44
CA GLU A 269 -7.39 10.61 10.13
C GLU A 269 -6.81 9.45 9.32
N LYS A 270 -5.47 9.38 9.20
CA LYS A 270 -4.79 8.28 8.49
C LYS A 270 -5.15 6.94 9.11
N LYS A 271 -5.12 6.81 10.44
CA LYS A 271 -5.56 5.59 11.15
C LYS A 271 -7.01 5.23 10.82
N GLY A 272 -7.91 6.21 10.80
CA GLY A 272 -9.30 6.04 10.41
C GLY A 272 -9.44 5.49 8.99
N ARG A 273 -8.80 6.16 8.02
CA ARG A 273 -8.80 5.77 6.60
C ARG A 273 -8.22 4.38 6.39
N THR A 274 -7.01 4.11 6.89
CA THR A 274 -6.38 2.77 6.78
C THR A 274 -7.21 1.70 7.48
N GLY A 275 -7.87 2.04 8.58
CA GLY A 275 -8.76 1.13 9.31
C GLY A 275 -9.99 0.74 8.49
N SER A 276 -10.63 1.70 7.82
CA SER A 276 -11.74 1.42 6.90
C SER A 276 -11.27 0.68 5.65
N GLU A 277 -10.18 1.11 5.02
CA GLU A 277 -9.63 0.48 3.81
C GLU A 277 -9.26 -0.99 4.07
N THR A 278 -8.60 -1.27 5.19
CA THR A 278 -8.27 -2.65 5.59
C THR A 278 -9.53 -3.48 5.81
N ARG A 279 -10.60 -2.91 6.38
CA ARG A 279 -11.88 -3.62 6.57
C ARG A 279 -12.57 -3.90 5.24
N PHE A 280 -12.58 -2.95 4.31
CA PHE A 280 -13.14 -3.14 2.97
C PHE A 280 -12.33 -4.16 2.18
N ALA A 281 -11.00 -4.01 2.11
CA ALA A 281 -10.14 -4.97 1.44
C ALA A 281 -10.30 -6.40 1.98
N LYS A 282 -10.44 -6.57 3.31
CA LYS A 282 -10.73 -7.88 3.91
C LYS A 282 -12.09 -8.43 3.46
N LYS A 283 -13.14 -7.59 3.43
CA LYS A 283 -14.46 -8.00 2.97
C LYS A 283 -14.46 -8.37 1.49
N ASP A 284 -13.75 -7.61 0.65
CA ASP A 284 -13.63 -7.86 -0.78
C ASP A 284 -12.90 -9.18 -1.04
N VAL A 285 -11.77 -9.43 -0.38
CA VAL A 285 -11.05 -10.71 -0.50
C VAL A 285 -11.92 -11.89 -0.06
N VAL A 286 -12.68 -11.75 1.02
CA VAL A 286 -13.61 -12.80 1.47
C VAL A 286 -14.71 -13.02 0.43
N ALA A 287 -15.36 -11.95 -0.04
CA ALA A 287 -16.40 -12.03 -1.05
C ALA A 287 -15.90 -12.66 -2.36
N ASP A 288 -14.71 -12.27 -2.83
CA ASP A 288 -14.07 -12.86 -4.00
C ASP A 288 -13.74 -14.34 -3.78
N SER A 289 -13.23 -14.69 -2.59
CA SER A 289 -12.94 -16.09 -2.26
C SER A 289 -14.20 -16.95 -2.26
N GLU A 290 -15.31 -16.44 -1.71
CA GLU A 290 -16.59 -17.13 -1.69
C GLU A 290 -17.21 -17.23 -3.09
N CYS A 291 -17.15 -16.15 -3.88
CA CYS A 291 -17.62 -16.12 -5.26
C CYS A 291 -16.86 -17.15 -6.11
N ASN A 292 -15.53 -17.13 -6.03
CA ASN A 292 -14.67 -18.11 -6.70
C ASN A 292 -14.96 -19.54 -6.22
N ALA A 293 -15.17 -19.76 -4.92
CA ALA A 293 -15.53 -21.07 -4.40
C ALA A 293 -16.87 -21.56 -4.96
N ARG A 294 -17.88 -20.69 -5.06
CA ARG A 294 -19.19 -21.02 -5.67
C ARG A 294 -19.04 -21.35 -7.16
N GLN A 295 -18.27 -20.57 -7.91
CA GLN A 295 -18.02 -20.82 -9.33
C GLN A 295 -17.26 -22.14 -9.55
N ARG A 296 -16.25 -22.42 -8.72
CA ARG A 296 -15.54 -23.72 -8.72
C ARG A 296 -16.47 -24.88 -8.38
N ALA A 297 -17.37 -24.71 -7.40
CA ALA A 297 -18.34 -25.74 -7.06
C ALA A 297 -19.33 -26.01 -8.20
N GLN A 298 -19.82 -24.96 -8.89
CA GLN A 298 -20.71 -25.10 -10.05
C GLN A 298 -20.02 -25.79 -11.23
N THR A 299 -18.78 -25.40 -11.55
CA THR A 299 -17.99 -26.02 -12.62
C THR A 299 -17.67 -27.49 -12.31
N LEU A 300 -17.28 -27.80 -11.07
CA LEU A 300 -17.10 -29.19 -10.62
C LEU A 300 -18.40 -30.00 -10.72
N ALA A 301 -19.55 -29.42 -10.36
CA ALA A 301 -20.83 -30.10 -10.49
C ALA A 301 -21.21 -30.35 -11.96
N ALA A 302 -20.95 -29.39 -12.86
CA ALA A 302 -21.16 -29.57 -14.30
C ALA A 302 -20.27 -30.68 -14.87
N LEU A 303 -18.97 -30.65 -14.58
CA LEU A 303 -18.01 -31.68 -15.00
C LEU A 303 -18.38 -33.07 -14.46
N ARG A 304 -18.88 -33.16 -13.23
CA ARG A 304 -19.39 -34.43 -12.67
C ARG A 304 -20.57 -34.97 -13.46
N ARG A 305 -21.54 -34.12 -13.82
CA ARG A 305 -22.69 -34.54 -14.64
C ARG A 305 -22.25 -34.99 -16.04
N GLU A 306 -21.31 -34.30 -16.65
CA GLU A 306 -20.74 -34.70 -17.95
C GLU A 306 -20.02 -36.04 -17.85
N HIS A 307 -19.21 -36.22 -16.80
CA HIS A 307 -18.53 -37.49 -16.54
C HIS A 307 -19.54 -38.64 -16.32
N GLU A 308 -20.60 -38.42 -15.55
CA GLU A 308 -21.67 -39.41 -15.34
C GLU A 308 -22.41 -39.73 -16.64
N ALA A 309 -22.69 -38.72 -17.48
CA ALA A 309 -23.32 -38.92 -18.79
C ALA A 309 -22.41 -39.74 -19.74
N LEU A 310 -21.12 -39.39 -19.82
CA LEU A 310 -20.13 -40.11 -20.62
C LEU A 310 -19.88 -41.53 -20.09
N ALA A 311 -19.87 -41.72 -18.78
CA ALA A 311 -19.79 -43.04 -18.17
C ALA A 311 -21.01 -43.89 -18.56
N ALA A 312 -22.21 -43.30 -18.58
CA ALA A 312 -23.42 -43.98 -19.02
C ALA A 312 -23.42 -44.31 -20.52
N THR A 313 -22.93 -43.43 -21.39
CA THR A 313 -22.79 -43.75 -22.84
C THR A 313 -21.77 -44.85 -23.04
N THR A 314 -20.61 -44.78 -22.39
CA THR A 314 -19.58 -45.82 -22.43
C THR A 314 -20.13 -47.17 -21.93
N ALA A 315 -20.95 -47.18 -20.89
CA ALA A 315 -21.58 -48.39 -20.38
C ALA A 315 -22.57 -48.99 -21.41
N ARG A 316 -23.38 -48.15 -22.06
CA ARG A 316 -24.29 -48.58 -23.14
C ARG A 316 -23.53 -49.12 -24.35
N GLU A 317 -22.44 -48.45 -24.76
CA GLU A 317 -21.59 -48.91 -25.86
C GLU A 317 -20.92 -50.24 -25.54
N LYS A 318 -20.40 -50.41 -24.32
CA LYS A 318 -19.86 -51.70 -23.87
C LYS A 318 -20.92 -52.81 -23.89
N ALA A 319 -22.14 -52.52 -23.43
CA ALA A 319 -23.25 -53.48 -23.47
C ALA A 319 -23.62 -53.85 -24.92
N ALA A 320 -23.80 -52.87 -25.80
CA ALA A 320 -24.10 -53.09 -27.22
C ALA A 320 -22.97 -53.87 -27.92
N HIS A 321 -21.71 -53.55 -27.61
CA HIS A 321 -20.56 -54.29 -28.14
C HIS A 321 -20.57 -55.75 -27.68
N LEU A 322 -20.87 -56.02 -26.40
CA LEU A 322 -21.02 -57.39 -25.90
C LEU A 322 -22.16 -58.13 -26.61
N GLU A 323 -23.32 -57.49 -26.79
CA GLU A 323 -24.44 -58.08 -27.55
C GLU A 323 -24.08 -58.37 -29.01
N ILE A 324 -23.35 -57.47 -29.67
CA ILE A 324 -22.85 -57.67 -31.03
C ILE A 324 -21.86 -58.85 -31.07
N MET A 325 -20.93 -58.90 -30.12
CA MET A 325 -19.98 -60.02 -30.01
C MET A 325 -20.71 -61.35 -29.81
N ASP A 326 -21.68 -61.41 -28.90
CA ASP A 326 -22.49 -62.60 -28.67
C ASP A 326 -23.27 -63.03 -29.92
N TYR A 327 -23.87 -62.06 -30.63
CA TYR A 327 -24.56 -62.33 -31.89
C TYR A 327 -23.61 -62.89 -32.95
N LEU A 328 -22.44 -62.27 -33.12
CA LEU A 328 -21.43 -62.71 -34.08
C LEU A 328 -20.92 -64.12 -33.74
N GLN A 329 -20.63 -64.40 -32.46
CA GLN A 329 -20.22 -65.73 -32.01
C GLN A 329 -21.30 -66.79 -32.24
N ARG A 330 -22.57 -66.48 -31.94
CA ARG A 330 -23.70 -67.39 -32.24
C ARG A 330 -23.83 -67.64 -33.73
N ARG A 331 -23.72 -66.59 -34.56
CA ARG A 331 -23.83 -66.70 -36.02
C ARG A 331 -22.65 -67.47 -36.61
N GLU A 332 -21.44 -67.24 -36.11
CA GLU A 332 -20.25 -68.02 -36.45
C GLU A 332 -20.45 -69.50 -36.09
N GLY A 333 -21.00 -69.79 -34.91
CA GLY A 333 -21.37 -71.15 -34.50
C GLY A 333 -22.42 -71.80 -35.42
N VAL A 334 -23.44 -71.07 -35.85
CA VAL A 334 -24.44 -71.57 -36.82
C VAL A 334 -23.82 -71.80 -38.20
N LEU A 335 -22.96 -70.89 -38.65
CA LEU A 335 -22.26 -71.02 -39.93
C LEU A 335 -21.28 -72.19 -39.89
N SER A 336 -20.51 -72.37 -38.82
CA SER A 336 -19.59 -73.50 -38.66
C SER A 336 -20.34 -74.82 -38.59
N ALA A 337 -21.48 -74.90 -37.88
CA ALA A 337 -22.34 -76.07 -37.87
C ALA A 337 -22.92 -76.37 -39.27
N ARG A 338 -23.29 -75.34 -40.04
CA ARG A 338 -23.76 -75.49 -41.41
C ARG A 338 -22.65 -75.97 -42.36
N VAL A 339 -21.45 -75.44 -42.21
CA VAL A 339 -20.26 -75.90 -42.95
C VAL A 339 -19.99 -77.36 -42.63
N ALA A 340 -19.94 -77.73 -41.35
CA ALA A 340 -19.77 -79.12 -40.92
C ALA A 340 -20.88 -80.03 -41.48
N ALA A 341 -22.14 -79.60 -41.48
CA ALA A 341 -23.24 -80.36 -42.06
C ALA A 341 -23.18 -80.49 -43.59
N LEU A 342 -22.65 -79.48 -44.30
CA LEU A 342 -22.39 -79.57 -45.73
C LEU A 342 -21.21 -80.49 -46.02
N GLU A 343 -20.18 -80.47 -45.18
CA GLU A 343 -19.04 -81.39 -45.26
C GLU A 343 -19.50 -82.84 -45.04
N THR A 344 -20.31 -83.12 -44.01
CA THR A 344 -20.85 -84.47 -43.79
C THR A 344 -21.73 -84.90 -44.95
N LYS A 345 -22.67 -84.07 -45.42
CA LYS A 345 -23.48 -84.37 -46.62
C LYS A 345 -22.63 -84.62 -47.84
N HIS A 346 -21.56 -83.85 -48.03
CA HIS A 346 -20.65 -84.04 -49.15
C HIS A 346 -19.87 -85.35 -49.05
N VAL A 347 -19.48 -85.77 -47.84
CA VAL A 347 -18.91 -87.10 -47.60
C VAL A 347 -19.95 -88.20 -47.89
N GLU A 348 -21.17 -88.07 -47.37
CA GLU A 348 -22.27 -89.00 -47.62
C GLU A 348 -22.62 -89.10 -49.11
N ASP A 349 -22.69 -87.98 -49.83
CA ASP A 349 -22.96 -87.94 -51.27
C ASP A 349 -21.79 -88.52 -52.07
N LYS A 350 -20.54 -88.30 -51.64
CA LYS A 350 -19.37 -88.98 -52.22
C LYS A 350 -19.42 -90.49 -51.97
N GLU A 351 -19.76 -90.93 -50.78
CA GLU A 351 -19.96 -92.35 -50.47
C GLU A 351 -21.11 -92.95 -51.27
N ARG A 352 -22.24 -92.25 -51.39
CA ARG A 352 -23.38 -92.68 -52.19
C ARG A 352 -23.03 -92.77 -53.67
N ARG A 353 -22.32 -91.79 -54.21
CA ARG A 353 -21.84 -91.82 -55.61
C ARG A 353 -20.82 -92.92 -55.83
N THR A 354 -19.91 -93.18 -54.89
CA THR A 354 -18.96 -94.30 -55.00
C THR A 354 -19.66 -95.66 -54.90
N ARG A 355 -20.66 -95.81 -54.03
CA ARG A 355 -21.54 -97.00 -53.99
C ARG A 355 -22.28 -97.21 -55.31
N LEU A 356 -22.94 -96.19 -55.84
CA LEU A 356 -23.62 -96.25 -57.15
C LEU A 356 -22.65 -96.58 -58.29
N LEU A 357 -21.43 -96.02 -58.26
CA LEU A 357 -20.36 -96.39 -59.20
C LEU A 357 -19.94 -97.85 -59.03
N SER A 358 -19.88 -98.38 -57.82
CA SER A 358 -19.57 -99.80 -57.57
C SER A 358 -20.70 -100.73 -58.03
N GLU A 359 -21.97 -100.35 -57.83
CA GLU A 359 -23.14 -101.10 -58.28
C GLU A 359 -23.29 -101.08 -59.81
N THR A 360 -23.00 -99.95 -60.44
CA THR A 360 -22.98 -99.86 -61.92
C THR A 360 -21.81 -100.62 -62.49
N LYS A 361 -20.63 -100.59 -61.86
CA LYS A 361 -19.48 -101.43 -62.24
C LYS A 361 -19.81 -102.92 -62.10
N SER A 362 -20.36 -103.36 -60.97
CA SER A 362 -20.72 -104.77 -60.75
C SER A 362 -21.86 -105.24 -61.67
N ARG A 363 -22.84 -104.37 -61.98
CA ARG A 363 -23.83 -104.63 -63.05
C ARG A 363 -23.16 -104.73 -64.41
N SER A 364 -22.20 -103.87 -64.73
CA SER A 364 -21.47 -103.94 -66.00
C SER A 364 -20.63 -105.23 -66.10
N GLU A 365 -20.01 -105.67 -64.99
CA GLU A 365 -19.24 -106.91 -64.90
C GLU A 365 -20.14 -108.14 -65.02
N LEU A 366 -21.30 -108.14 -64.36
CA LEU A 366 -22.33 -109.18 -64.51
C LEU A 366 -22.87 -109.26 -65.94
N LEU A 367 -23.08 -108.12 -66.60
CA LEU A 367 -23.50 -108.07 -67.99
C LEU A 367 -22.37 -108.52 -68.93
N ALA A 368 -21.12 -108.14 -68.65
CA ALA A 368 -19.94 -108.59 -69.39
C ALA A 368 -19.71 -110.10 -69.26
N ALA A 369 -20.00 -110.69 -68.10
CA ALA A 369 -19.91 -112.13 -67.86
C ALA A 369 -21.07 -112.94 -68.49
N LYS A 370 -22.27 -112.34 -68.60
CA LYS A 370 -23.43 -112.99 -69.27
C LYS A 370 -23.37 -112.89 -70.80
N LEU A 371 -22.64 -111.92 -71.35
CA LEU A 371 -22.50 -111.72 -72.79
C LEU A 371 -21.85 -112.92 -73.53
N PRO A 372 -20.76 -113.53 -73.05
CA PRO A 372 -20.17 -114.71 -73.71
C PRO A 372 -21.07 -115.94 -73.60
N LEU A 373 -21.70 -116.17 -72.44
CA LEU A 373 -22.60 -117.31 -72.22
C LEU A 373 -23.87 -117.24 -73.09
N ALA A 374 -24.40 -116.03 -73.35
CA ALA A 374 -25.51 -115.84 -74.27
C ALA A 374 -25.11 -116.02 -75.74
N LYS A 375 -23.86 -115.66 -76.10
CA LYS A 375 -23.30 -115.88 -77.45
C LYS A 375 -23.06 -117.37 -77.71
N GLU A 376 -22.47 -118.09 -76.75
CA GLU A 376 -22.25 -119.54 -76.83
C GLU A 376 -23.58 -120.32 -76.88
N ALA A 377 -24.60 -119.88 -76.14
CA ALA A 377 -25.95 -120.47 -76.22
C ALA A 377 -26.58 -120.29 -77.61
N TYR A 378 -26.41 -119.12 -78.24
CA TYR A 378 -26.90 -118.87 -79.59
C TYR A 378 -26.13 -119.64 -80.67
N GLU A 379 -24.81 -119.78 -80.51
CA GLU A 379 -23.94 -120.55 -81.41
C GLU A 379 -24.22 -122.05 -81.31
N SER A 380 -24.46 -122.58 -80.11
CA SER A 380 -24.82 -123.99 -79.90
C SER A 380 -26.22 -124.37 -80.44
N GLU A 381 -27.17 -123.43 -80.44
CA GLU A 381 -28.48 -123.58 -81.08
C GLU A 381 -28.36 -123.59 -82.62
N LEU A 382 -27.43 -122.80 -83.17
CA LEU A 382 -27.14 -122.72 -84.60
C LEU A 382 -26.45 -124.01 -85.11
N GLU A 383 -25.57 -124.62 -84.32
CA GLU A 383 -24.95 -125.91 -84.66
C GLU A 383 -25.93 -127.08 -84.58
N LYS A 384 -26.78 -127.13 -83.55
CA LYS A 384 -27.85 -128.15 -83.43
C LYS A 384 -28.94 -128.04 -84.50
N LYS A 385 -29.06 -126.89 -85.17
CA LYS A 385 -29.89 -126.73 -86.38
C LYS A 385 -29.19 -127.27 -87.63
N LYS A 386 -27.88 -127.01 -87.78
CA LYS A 386 -27.06 -127.55 -88.88
C LYS A 386 -27.00 -129.09 -88.85
N GLU A 387 -26.86 -129.69 -87.66
CA GLU A 387 -26.88 -131.16 -87.50
C GLU A 387 -28.24 -131.78 -87.87
N ARG A 388 -29.35 -131.12 -87.51
CA ARG A 388 -30.72 -131.56 -87.87
C ARG A 388 -31.04 -131.43 -89.37
N ASP A 389 -30.39 -130.49 -90.06
CA ASP A 389 -30.53 -130.31 -91.51
C ASP A 389 -29.58 -131.22 -92.32
N GLU A 390 -28.41 -131.57 -91.78
CA GLU A 390 -27.50 -132.57 -92.37
C GLU A 390 -28.04 -134.01 -92.28
N GLU A 391 -28.71 -134.36 -91.18
CA GLU A 391 -29.35 -135.68 -91.01
C GLU A 391 -30.55 -135.88 -91.95
N LYS A 392 -31.30 -134.80 -92.23
CA LYS A 392 -32.36 -134.78 -93.26
C LYS A 392 -31.80 -134.80 -94.69
N ARG A 393 -30.57 -134.32 -94.92
CA ARG A 393 -29.89 -134.39 -96.23
C ARG A 393 -29.36 -135.79 -96.53
N ARG A 394 -28.82 -136.50 -95.53
CA ARG A 394 -28.32 -137.88 -95.65
C ARG A 394 -29.45 -138.91 -95.82
N ALA A 395 -30.64 -138.64 -95.28
CA ALA A 395 -31.84 -139.46 -95.50
C ALA A 395 -32.46 -139.28 -96.90
N ARG A 396 -32.28 -138.12 -97.55
CA ARG A 396 -32.70 -137.85 -98.94
C ARG A 396 -31.71 -138.40 -99.98
N GLU A 397 -30.40 -138.33 -99.71
CA GLU A 397 -29.35 -138.89 -100.57
C GLU A 397 -29.33 -140.44 -100.66
N LYS A 398 -29.92 -141.17 -99.70
CA LYS A 398 -30.07 -142.63 -99.76
C LYS A 398 -31.33 -143.08 -100.51
N ALA A 399 -32.35 -142.22 -100.59
CA ALA A 399 -33.57 -142.45 -101.38
C ALA A 399 -33.41 -142.04 -102.86
N GLU A 400 -32.45 -141.15 -103.18
CA GLU A 400 -32.13 -140.74 -104.57
C GLU A 400 -31.11 -141.66 -105.28
N ARG A 401 -30.34 -142.50 -104.56
CA ARG A 401 -29.33 -143.41 -105.18
C ARG A 401 -29.91 -144.68 -105.82
N ASP A 402 -31.15 -145.07 -105.51
CA ASP A 402 -31.82 -146.23 -106.14
C ASP A 402 -32.79 -145.85 -107.28
N ALA A 403 -32.98 -144.55 -107.58
CA ALA A 403 -33.94 -144.07 -108.58
C ALA A 403 -33.35 -143.44 -109.86
N ALA A 404 -32.01 -143.25 -109.95
CA ALA A 404 -31.38 -142.48 -111.03
C ALA A 404 -30.34 -143.26 -111.87
N GLY A 405 -30.66 -144.51 -112.24
CA GLY A 405 -29.87 -145.37 -113.13
C GLY A 405 -30.57 -145.78 -114.43
N GLY A 406 -31.61 -145.07 -114.88
CA GLY A 406 -32.44 -145.55 -116.01
C GLY A 406 -33.08 -144.51 -116.95
N GLU A 407 -32.75 -143.22 -116.87
CA GLU A 407 -33.31 -142.19 -117.78
C GLU A 407 -32.36 -141.76 -118.92
N GLU A 408 -31.14 -142.31 -118.97
CA GLU A 408 -30.15 -141.99 -120.01
C GLU A 408 -30.42 -142.67 -121.37
N THR A 409 -31.40 -143.58 -121.46
CA THR A 409 -31.84 -144.22 -122.71
C THR A 409 -32.93 -143.43 -123.45
N ARG A 410 -33.59 -142.44 -122.84
CA ARG A 410 -34.70 -141.68 -123.47
C ARG A 410 -34.28 -140.39 -124.16
N ARG A 411 -33.11 -139.81 -123.81
CA ARG A 411 -32.61 -138.56 -124.44
C ARG A 411 -31.88 -138.76 -125.77
N ARG A 412 -31.43 -139.98 -126.12
CA ARG A 412 -30.74 -140.27 -127.40
C ARG A 412 -31.66 -140.63 -128.57
N ALA A 413 -32.96 -140.88 -128.35
CA ALA A 413 -33.90 -141.22 -129.43
C ALA A 413 -34.60 -139.99 -130.06
N ALA A 414 -34.73 -138.87 -129.34
CA ALA A 414 -35.42 -137.67 -129.82
C ALA A 414 -34.57 -136.81 -130.81
N GLY A 415 -33.26 -137.06 -130.89
CA GLY A 415 -32.35 -136.36 -131.80
C GLY A 415 -32.35 -136.90 -133.24
N LYS A 416 -32.61 -138.21 -133.45
CA LYS A 416 -32.65 -138.82 -134.80
C LYS A 416 -33.94 -138.48 -135.57
N MET A 417 -35.01 -138.11 -134.88
CA MET A 417 -36.31 -137.74 -135.47
C MET A 417 -36.36 -136.31 -136.05
N ARG A 418 -35.35 -135.46 -135.79
CA ARG A 418 -35.25 -134.14 -136.43
C ARG A 418 -34.45 -134.18 -137.73
N LEU A 419 -33.43 -135.03 -137.83
CA LEU A 419 -32.57 -135.14 -139.01
C LEU A 419 -33.22 -135.83 -140.24
N LEU A 420 -34.17 -136.74 -140.04
CA LEU A 420 -34.87 -137.40 -141.16
C LEU A 420 -36.05 -136.59 -141.72
N ARG A 421 -36.56 -135.62 -140.94
CA ARG A 421 -37.59 -134.68 -141.42
C ARG A 421 -36.99 -133.68 -142.40
N ASP A 422 -35.76 -133.23 -142.14
CA ASP A 422 -35.07 -132.24 -142.97
C ASP A 422 -34.62 -132.81 -144.33
N LEU A 423 -34.33 -134.12 -144.44
CA LEU A 423 -33.98 -134.77 -145.72
C LEU A 423 -35.21 -135.12 -146.59
N TYR A 424 -36.40 -135.24 -146.01
CA TYR A 424 -37.64 -135.43 -146.78
C TYR A 424 -38.13 -134.12 -147.42
N GLN A 425 -37.67 -132.97 -146.92
CA GLN A 425 -37.96 -131.66 -147.50
C GLN A 425 -37.03 -131.30 -148.67
N SER A 426 -35.78 -131.80 -148.68
CA SER A 426 -34.87 -131.59 -149.82
C SER A 426 -35.24 -132.38 -151.08
N ASP A 427 -35.73 -133.62 -150.97
CA ASP A 427 -36.08 -134.43 -152.16
C ASP A 427 -37.46 -134.08 -152.75
N ARG A 428 -38.34 -133.47 -151.94
CA ARG A 428 -39.62 -132.93 -152.42
C ARG A 428 -39.42 -131.69 -153.29
N ASP A 429 -38.38 -130.89 -153.03
CA ASP A 429 -38.01 -129.74 -153.87
C ASP A 429 -37.27 -130.19 -155.15
N ALA A 430 -36.66 -131.40 -155.17
CA ALA A 430 -36.07 -132.01 -156.37
C ALA A 430 -37.11 -132.57 -157.37
N LYS A 431 -38.36 -132.85 -156.96
CA LYS A 431 -39.45 -133.17 -157.90
C LYS A 431 -39.75 -132.03 -158.88
N ALA A 432 -39.37 -130.79 -158.58
CA ALA A 432 -39.79 -129.64 -159.37
C ALA A 432 -38.83 -129.27 -160.53
N ALA A 433 -37.53 -129.58 -160.43
CA ALA A 433 -36.54 -129.18 -161.43
C ALA A 433 -36.45 -130.12 -162.66
N ALA A 434 -36.55 -131.45 -162.48
CA ALA A 434 -36.43 -132.38 -163.62
C ALA A 434 -37.73 -132.58 -164.41
N LYS A 435 -38.87 -132.10 -163.89
CA LYS A 435 -40.11 -131.96 -164.65
C LYS A 435 -40.07 -130.76 -165.62
N GLU A 436 -39.09 -129.85 -165.50
CA GLU A 436 -38.83 -128.75 -166.45
C GLU A 436 -37.71 -129.02 -167.47
N ALA A 437 -36.85 -130.04 -167.26
CA ALA A 437 -35.67 -130.25 -168.12
C ALA A 437 -35.83 -131.23 -169.30
N ALA A 438 -36.86 -132.07 -169.37
CA ALA A 438 -37.03 -133.02 -170.51
C ALA A 438 -38.47 -133.13 -171.01
N LYS A 439 -39.24 -132.05 -170.78
CA LYS A 439 -40.28 -131.55 -171.67
C LYS A 439 -39.68 -130.60 -172.73
N ALA A 440 -38.34 -130.52 -172.78
CA ALA A 440 -37.52 -130.04 -173.88
C ALA A 440 -36.82 -131.28 -174.49
N GLU A 441 -36.90 -131.41 -175.82
CA GLU A 441 -36.15 -132.35 -176.67
C GLU A 441 -36.65 -133.83 -176.72
N ALA A 442 -37.53 -134.33 -177.60
CA ALA A 442 -38.40 -133.79 -178.66
C ALA A 442 -37.96 -132.51 -179.37
N GLU A 443 -36.72 -132.53 -179.90
CA GLU A 443 -36.18 -131.81 -181.05
C GLU A 443 -34.82 -132.43 -181.41
#